data_AF-A0A969JV16-F1
#
_entry.id   AF-A0A969JV16-F1
#
_cell.length_a   1.000
_cell.length_b   1.000
_cell.length_c   1.000
_cell.angle_alpha   90.00
_cell.angle_beta   90.00
_cell.angle_gamma   90.00
#
_symmetry.space_group_name_H-M   'P 1'
#
loop_
_entity.id
_entity.type
_entity.pdbx_description
1 polymer ?
#
loop_
_entity_poly.entity_id
_entity_poly.type
_entity_poly.pdbx_seq_one_letter_code
_entity_poly.pdbx_strand_id
1 'polypeptide(L)' 'PIPQRTEFIANSVSFAQDMRGGVTYSIDQGKTFSDRPMIQVKGKSVPAPAASYTHLRIRLKQAINPQSAVSAHYQVRVQ' A
#
# COMPACT_ATOMS: atom_id res chain seq x y z
N PRO A 1 -0.06 -7.76 -4.43
CA PRO A 1 1.06 -7.28 -5.29
C PRO A 1 0.57 -6.11 -6.15
N ILE A 2 1.43 -5.13 -6.45
CA ILE A 2 1.12 -4.09 -7.44
C ILE A 2 1.26 -4.74 -8.83
N PRO A 3 0.31 -4.54 -9.74
CA PRO A 3 0.38 -5.10 -11.09
C PRO A 3 1.69 -4.72 -11.80
N GLN A 4 2.26 -5.66 -12.55
CA GLN A 4 3.48 -5.40 -13.33
C GLN A 4 3.24 -4.31 -14.38
N ARG A 5 4.31 -3.58 -14.74
CA ARG A 5 4.26 -2.44 -15.68
C ARG A 5 3.29 -1.33 -15.23
N THR A 6 3.07 -1.21 -13.93
CA THR A 6 2.31 -0.12 -13.35
C THR A 6 3.06 0.49 -12.18
N GLU A 7 2.82 1.77 -11.93
CA GLU A 7 3.27 2.48 -10.75
C GLU A 7 2.07 2.80 -9.86
N PHE A 8 2.22 2.58 -8.55
CA PHE A 8 1.19 2.95 -7.59
C PHE A 8 1.09 4.47 -7.43
N ILE A 9 -0.14 5.00 -7.41
CA ILE A 9 -0.39 6.42 -7.16
C ILE A 9 -0.53 6.62 -5.65
N ALA A 10 0.40 7.36 -5.04
CA ALA A 10 0.36 7.67 -3.61
C ALA A 10 -0.97 8.34 -3.21
N ASN A 11 -1.45 8.05 -2.00
CA ASN A 11 -2.73 8.55 -1.46
C ASN A 11 -3.99 8.17 -2.26
N SER A 12 -3.89 7.25 -3.23
CA SER A 12 -5.06 6.77 -3.98
C SER A 12 -5.87 5.69 -3.26
N VAL A 13 -5.38 5.19 -2.12
CA VAL A 13 -6.08 4.11 -1.41
C VAL A 13 -7.32 4.66 -0.73
N SER A 14 -8.46 4.09 -1.06
CA SER A 14 -9.74 4.36 -0.42
C SER A 14 -10.38 3.07 0.07
N PHE A 15 -11.14 3.18 1.16
CA PHE A 15 -11.95 2.11 1.70
C PHE A 15 -13.41 2.42 1.35
N ALA A 16 -14.15 1.43 0.87
CA ALA A 16 -15.60 1.56 0.74
C ALA A 16 -16.25 1.40 2.12
N GLN A 17 -17.30 2.19 2.41
CA GLN A 17 -18.06 2.19 3.68
C GLN A 17 -17.26 2.65 4.91
N ASP A 18 -17.88 2.58 6.11
CA ASP A 18 -17.40 3.03 7.44
C ASP A 18 -16.16 2.31 7.98
N MET A 19 -15.32 1.81 7.09
CA MET A 19 -14.10 1.11 7.45
C MET A 19 -12.98 2.05 7.85
N ARG A 20 -12.43 1.76 9.03
CA ARG A 20 -11.18 2.36 9.51
C ARG A 20 -10.08 1.32 9.33
N GLY A 21 -9.27 1.50 8.30
CA GLY A 21 -8.11 0.65 7.99
C GLY A 21 -6.79 1.42 8.02
N GLY A 22 -5.68 0.70 8.10
CA GLY A 22 -4.34 1.21 7.81
C GLY A 22 -3.79 0.56 6.54
N VAL A 23 -2.89 1.27 5.85
CA VAL A 23 -2.22 0.75 4.66
C VAL A 23 -0.72 0.80 4.89
N THR A 24 -0.10 -0.37 4.80
CA THR A 24 1.36 -0.51 4.80
C THR A 24 1.85 -0.88 3.41
N TYR A 25 3.06 -0.46 3.08
CA TYR A 25 3.67 -0.63 1.77
C TYR A 25 4.97 -1.43 1.87
N SER A 26 5.30 -2.16 0.81
CA SER A 26 6.55 -2.93 0.70
C SER A 26 7.31 -2.51 -0.55
N ILE A 27 8.63 -2.42 -0.41
CA ILE A 27 9.58 -2.14 -1.49
C ILE A 27 10.52 -3.33 -1.77
N ASP A 28 10.30 -4.46 -1.11
CA ASP A 28 11.20 -5.61 -1.07
C ASP A 28 10.50 -6.93 -1.42
N GLN A 29 9.58 -6.90 -2.39
CA GLN A 29 8.79 -8.04 -2.85
C GLN A 29 7.89 -8.65 -1.77
N GLY A 30 7.35 -7.81 -0.88
CA GLY A 30 6.40 -8.25 0.14
C GLY A 30 7.06 -8.94 1.34
N LYS A 31 8.37 -8.74 1.55
CA LYS A 31 9.07 -9.30 2.72
C LYS A 31 8.83 -8.43 3.96
N THR A 32 8.96 -7.11 3.83
CA THR A 32 8.71 -6.15 4.90
C THR A 32 7.65 -5.13 4.50
N PHE A 33 6.95 -4.60 5.51
CA PHE A 33 5.85 -3.64 5.32
C PHE A 33 5.96 -2.50 6.32
N SER A 34 5.87 -1.27 5.83
CA SER A 34 5.90 -0.04 6.63
C SER A 34 4.88 0.96 6.10
N ASP A 35 4.30 1.79 6.97
CA ASP A 35 3.43 2.91 6.55
C ASP A 35 4.22 3.94 5.71
N ARG A 36 5.54 4.02 5.94
CA ARG A 36 6.48 4.87 5.22
C ARG A 36 7.78 4.11 4.97
N PRO A 37 7.89 3.33 3.87
CA PRO A 37 9.14 2.66 3.52
C PRO A 37 10.24 3.69 3.29
N MET A 38 11.46 3.37 3.76
CA MET A 38 12.63 4.23 3.66
C MET A 38 13.73 3.53 2.86
N ILE A 39 14.47 4.29 2.06
CA ILE A 39 15.64 3.83 1.31
C ILE A 39 16.87 4.66 1.67
N GLN A 40 18.05 4.09 1.50
CA GLN A 40 19.32 4.79 1.68
C GLN A 40 19.77 5.40 0.36
N VAL A 41 19.92 6.71 0.31
CA VAL A 41 20.43 7.45 -0.85
C VAL A 41 21.60 8.30 -0.40
N LYS A 42 22.80 8.04 -0.93
CA LYS A 42 24.05 8.76 -0.58
C LYS A 42 24.27 8.86 0.94
N GLY A 43 24.00 7.77 1.67
CA GLY A 43 24.15 7.69 3.13
C GLY A 43 23.05 8.37 3.95
N LYS A 44 21.96 8.83 3.32
CA LYS A 44 20.79 9.41 4.00
C LYS A 44 19.57 8.53 3.84
N SER A 45 18.82 8.37 4.93
CA SER A 45 17.52 7.70 4.91
C SER A 45 16.45 8.66 4.38
N VAL A 46 15.86 8.32 3.24
CA VAL A 46 14.79 9.10 2.60
C VAL A 46 13.57 8.21 2.32
N PRO A 47 12.35 8.77 2.23
CA PRO A 47 11.18 7.99 1.85
C PRO A 47 11.36 7.35 0.47
N ALA A 48 10.95 6.10 0.35
CA ALA A 48 10.98 5.41 -0.93
C ALA A 48 9.99 6.07 -1.91
N PRO A 49 10.36 6.25 -3.19
CA PRO A 49 9.43 6.74 -4.20
C PRO A 49 8.32 5.71 -4.46
N ALA A 50 7.13 6.17 -4.84
CA ALA A 50 6.00 5.26 -5.11
C ALA A 50 6.30 4.26 -6.24
N ALA A 51 7.11 4.65 -7.23
CA ALA A 51 7.66 3.78 -8.28
C ALA A 51 8.37 2.53 -7.76
N SER A 52 8.94 2.54 -6.56
CA SER A 52 9.65 1.38 -6.01
C SER A 52 8.73 0.46 -5.22
N TYR A 53 7.43 0.76 -5.11
CA TYR A 53 6.51 -0.04 -4.32
C TYR A 53 6.17 -1.32 -5.08
N THR A 54 6.21 -2.44 -4.37
CA THR A 54 5.94 -3.78 -4.93
C THR A 54 4.61 -4.34 -4.42
N HIS A 55 4.24 -4.04 -3.17
CA HIS A 55 3.03 -4.55 -2.56
C HIS A 55 2.38 -3.49 -1.66
N LEU A 56 1.03 -3.53 -1.62
CA LEU A 56 0.24 -2.90 -0.57
C LEU A 56 -0.32 -3.99 0.34
N ARG A 57 -0.42 -3.68 1.62
CA ARG A 57 -1.09 -4.50 2.62
C ARG A 57 -2.06 -3.64 3.41
N ILE A 58 -3.33 -3.98 3.28
CA ILE A 58 -4.43 -3.39 4.02
C ILE A 58 -4.57 -4.11 5.36
N ARG A 59 -4.62 -3.35 6.44
CA ARG A 59 -4.91 -3.85 7.79
C ARG A 59 -6.23 -3.27 8.26
N LEU A 60 -7.13 -4.14 8.67
CA LEU A 60 -8.42 -3.73 9.20
C LEU A 60 -8.30 -3.57 10.71
N LYS A 61 -8.79 -2.46 11.26
CA LYS A 61 -8.76 -2.23 12.72
C LYS A 61 -9.89 -2.93 13.45
N GLN A 62 -10.92 -3.38 12.73
CA GLN A 62 -12.10 -4.02 13.27
C GLN A 62 -12.33 -5.38 12.62
N ALA A 63 -12.95 -6.29 13.37
CA ALA A 63 -13.39 -7.56 12.84
C ALA A 63 -14.43 -7.33 11.72
N ILE A 64 -14.39 -8.18 10.71
CA ILE A 64 -15.38 -8.20 9.65
C ILE A 64 -16.55 -9.05 10.14
N ASN A 65 -17.76 -8.49 10.13
CA ASN A 65 -18.95 -9.25 10.51
C ASN A 65 -19.18 -10.41 9.53
N PRO A 66 -19.73 -11.55 9.99
CA PRO A 66 -20.14 -12.62 9.09
C PRO A 66 -21.05 -12.09 7.99
N GLN A 67 -20.84 -12.57 6.76
CA GLN A 67 -21.61 -12.19 5.56
C GLN A 67 -21.48 -10.71 5.14
N SER A 68 -20.62 -9.92 5.77
CA SER A 68 -20.32 -8.56 5.31
C SER A 68 -19.21 -8.54 4.26
N ALA A 69 -19.33 -7.61 3.31
CA ALA A 69 -18.33 -7.40 2.28
C ALA A 69 -17.48 -6.16 2.62
N VAL A 70 -16.18 -6.28 2.39
CA VAL A 70 -15.22 -5.21 2.54
C VAL A 70 -14.60 -4.93 1.18
N SER A 71 -14.51 -3.67 0.80
CA SER A 71 -13.84 -3.27 -0.44
C SER A 71 -12.83 -2.17 -0.18
N ALA A 72 -11.69 -2.29 -0.84
CA ALA A 72 -10.65 -1.26 -0.85
C ALA A 72 -10.18 -1.09 -2.28
N HIS A 73 -9.97 0.15 -2.68
CA HIS A 73 -9.57 0.52 -4.02
C HIS A 73 -8.24 1.26 -3.96
N TYR A 74 -7.45 1.14 -5.02
CA TYR A 74 -6.23 1.90 -5.20
C TYR A 74 -6.05 2.16 -6.69
N GLN A 75 -5.32 3.22 -7.03
CA GLN A 75 -5.05 3.57 -8.41
C GLN A 75 -3.60 3.25 -8.76
N VAL A 76 -3.41 2.86 -10.01
CA VAL A 76 -2.11 2.65 -10.62
C VAL A 76 -2.06 3.38 -11.95
N ARG A 77 -0.87 3.83 -12.34
CA ARG A 77 -0.58 4.39 -13.66
C ARG A 77 0.17 3.34 -14.48
N VAL A 78 -0.29 3.09 -15.70
CA VAL A 78 0.43 2.23 -16.66
C VAL A 78 1.72 2.95 -17.10
N GLN A 79 2.82 2.20 -17.13
CA GLN A 79 4.13 2.65 -17.61
C GLN A 79 4.33 2.25 -19.08
#